data_AF-A0A7Y6AF53-F1
#
_entry.id   AF-A0A7Y6AF53-F1
#
_cell.length_a   1.000
_cell.length_b   1.000
_cell.length_c   1.000
_cell.angle_alpha   90.00
_cell.angle_beta   90.00
_cell.angle_gamma   90.00
#
_symmetry.space_group_name_H-M   'P 1'
#
loop_
_entity.id
_entity.type
_entity.pdbx_description
1 polymer ?
#
loop_
_entity_poly.entity_id
_entity_poly.type
_entity_poly.pdbx_seq_one_letter_code
_entity_poly.pdbx_strand_id
1 'polypeptide(L)'
;MLIRLLLPYTRPYRRAIALVMLLQLVQSAAALYLPDLSADVNDKGDLEGDTGYIWRVGGIMAAVSLGQLACSVGAVVTGSRIATYLARDMRAGMFGRVQSFSARELNHFGAPSLITRTTNDVQQVQMLVQV
;
A
#
# COMPACT_ATOMS: atom_id res chain seq x y z
N MET A 1 -11.15 6.22 -17.46
CA MET A 1 -12.38 5.41 -17.39
C MET A 1 -12.39 4.48 -16.17
N LEU A 2 -11.32 3.70 -15.94
CA LEU A 2 -11.17 2.78 -14.79
C LEU A 2 -11.28 3.47 -13.40
N ILE A 3 -10.59 4.60 -13.22
CA ILE A 3 -10.61 5.37 -11.96
C ILE A 3 -12.03 5.80 -11.55
N ARG A 4 -12.90 6.13 -12.52
CA ARG A 4 -14.30 6.49 -12.24
C ARG A 4 -15.14 5.31 -11.76
N LEU A 5 -14.80 4.08 -12.17
CA LEU A 5 -15.43 2.85 -11.70
C LEU A 5 -14.96 2.44 -10.29
N LEU A 6 -13.72 2.74 -9.95
CA LEU A 6 -13.14 2.40 -8.63
C LEU A 6 -13.45 3.45 -7.56
N LEU A 7 -13.72 4.70 -7.95
CA LEU A 7 -14.04 5.79 -7.02
C LEU A 7 -15.18 5.48 -6.04
N PRO A 8 -16.31 4.88 -6.46
CA PRO A 8 -17.40 4.51 -5.55
C PRO A 8 -16.98 3.46 -4.51
N TYR A 9 -16.22 2.44 -4.93
CA TYR A 9 -15.77 1.36 -4.06
C TYR A 9 -14.64 1.80 -3.10
N THR A 10 -13.85 2.81 -3.47
CA THR A 10 -12.75 3.34 -2.63
C THR A 10 -13.19 4.43 -1.64
N ARG A 11 -14.35 5.08 -1.85
CA ARG A 11 -14.89 6.14 -0.98
C ARG A 11 -15.02 5.77 0.50
N PRO A 12 -15.53 4.57 0.88
CA PRO A 12 -15.63 4.17 2.28
C PRO A 12 -14.27 4.06 2.98
N TYR A 13 -13.21 3.75 2.22
CA TYR A 13 -11.86 3.49 2.75
C TYR A 13 -10.95 4.74 2.75
N ARG A 14 -11.47 5.93 2.43
CA ARG A 14 -10.69 7.18 2.31
C ARG A 14 -9.84 7.54 3.52
N ARG A 15 -10.34 7.31 4.74
CA ARG A 15 -9.59 7.57 5.97
C ARG A 15 -8.39 6.64 6.13
N ALA A 16 -8.58 5.36 5.78
CA ALA A 16 -7.52 4.37 5.82
C ALA A 16 -6.48 4.62 4.73
N ILE A 17 -6.90 5.05 3.53
CA ILE A 17 -5.99 5.48 2.46
C ILE A 17 -5.16 6.71 2.91
N ALA A 18 -5.80 7.70 3.55
CA ALA A 18 -5.08 8.86 4.09
C ALA A 18 -4.05 8.45 5.17
N LEU A 19 -4.38 7.46 6.01
CA LEU A 19 -3.44 6.90 6.98
C LEU A 19 -2.24 6.23 6.29
N VAL A 20 -2.46 5.42 5.25
CA VAL A 20 -1.37 4.80 4.48
C VAL A 20 -0.45 5.87 3.88
N MET A 21 -1.04 6.91 3.27
CA MET A 21 -0.28 8.03 2.70
C MET A 21 0.56 8.75 3.76
N LEU A 22 0.01 8.97 4.96
CA LEU A 22 0.73 9.60 6.06
C LEU A 22 1.89 8.72 6.55
N LEU A 23 1.66 7.41 6.74
CA LEU A 23 2.71 6.47 7.14
C LEU A 23 3.86 6.43 6.12
N GLN A 24 3.53 6.48 4.83
CA GLN A 24 4.51 6.46 3.76
C GLN A 24 5.28 7.78 3.66
N LEU A 25 4.63 8.93 3.90
CA LEU A 25 5.32 10.22 3.99
C LEU A 25 6.33 10.23 5.15
N VAL A 26 5.94 9.73 6.33
CA VAL A 26 6.85 9.62 7.48
C VAL A 26 7.99 8.66 7.18
N GLN A 27 7.70 7.53 6.55
CA GLN A 27 8.72 6.57 6.11
C GLN A 27 9.72 7.20 5.14
N SER A 28 9.25 7.94 4.13
CA SER A 28 10.12 8.61 3.16
C SER A 28 10.97 9.72 3.80
N ALA A 29 10.41 10.48 4.73
CA ALA A 29 11.17 11.48 5.49
C ALA A 29 12.28 10.83 6.33
N ALA A 30 11.98 9.73 7.02
CA ALA A 30 12.98 8.96 7.77
C ALA A 30 14.08 8.37 6.86
N ALA A 31 13.70 7.89 5.68
CA ALA A 31 14.65 7.37 4.69
C ALA A 31 15.62 8.45 4.20
N LEU A 32 15.15 9.70 4.05
CA LEU A 32 15.97 10.83 3.64
C LEU A 32 16.85 11.37 4.77
N TYR A 33 16.45 11.18 6.02
CA TYR A 33 17.22 11.60 7.20
C TYR A 33 18.44 10.69 7.48
N LEU A 34 18.40 9.42 7.06
CA LEU A 34 19.51 8.46 7.24
C LEU A 34 20.81 8.89 6.52
N PRO A 35 20.78 9.36 5.26
CA PRO A 35 21.95 9.94 4.59
C PRO A 35 22.57 11.12 5.34
N ASP A 36 21.77 12.04 5.88
CA ASP A 36 22.27 13.19 6.63
C ASP A 36 23.02 12.74 7.89
N LEU A 37 22.48 11.75 8.62
CA LEU A 37 23.18 11.15 9.77
C LEU A 37 24.45 10.43 9.36
N SER A 38 24.45 9.78 8.19
CA SER A 38 25.64 9.08 7.68
C SER A 38 26.75 10.07 7.30
N ALA A 39 26.40 11.23 6.75
CA ALA A 39 27.33 12.32 6.48
C ALA A 39 27.92 12.89 7.78
N ASP A 40 27.07 13.13 8.79
CA ASP A 40 27.51 13.60 10.10
C ASP A 40 28.50 12.64 10.78
N VAL A 41 28.27 11.32 10.69
CA VAL A 41 29.20 10.31 11.21
C VAL A 41 30.55 10.37 10.49
N ASN A 42 30.55 10.55 9.17
CA ASN A 42 31.79 10.62 8.39
C ASN A 42 32.58 11.90 8.69
N ASP A 43 31.89 13.05 8.77
CA ASP A 43 32.52 14.35 8.95
C ASP A 43 32.97 14.61 10.39
N LYS A 44 32.27 14.10 11.41
CA LYS A 44 32.57 14.38 12.83
C LYS A 44 33.11 13.15 13.56
N GLY A 45 32.68 11.96 13.19
CA GLY A 45 33.14 10.73 13.82
C GLY A 45 34.52 10.30 13.33
N ASP A 46 34.74 10.30 12.02
CA ASP A 46 35.97 9.76 11.41
C ASP A 46 37.10 10.80 11.35
N LEU A 47 36.77 12.08 11.08
CA LEU A 47 37.77 13.16 11.02
C LEU A 47 38.27 13.63 12.41
N GLU A 48 37.43 13.59 13.45
CA GLU A 48 37.82 13.98 14.82
C GLU A 48 38.23 12.78 15.70
N GLY A 49 37.99 11.54 15.25
CA GLY A 49 38.33 10.32 15.98
C GLY A 49 37.45 10.04 17.21
N ASP A 50 36.29 10.71 17.34
CA ASP A 50 35.38 10.52 18.47
C ASP A 50 34.50 9.26 18.28
N THR A 51 34.98 8.14 18.82
CA THR A 51 34.24 6.88 18.81
C THR A 51 32.92 6.95 19.59
N GLY A 52 32.81 7.82 20.60
CA GLY A 52 31.58 8.01 21.38
C GLY A 52 30.48 8.68 20.56
N TYR A 53 30.84 9.64 19.71
CA TYR A 53 29.91 10.25 18.76
C TYR A 53 29.37 9.24 17.75
N ILE A 54 30.22 8.38 17.20
CA ILE A 54 29.82 7.32 16.26
C ILE A 54 28.78 6.37 16.88
N TRP A 55 29.02 5.89 18.11
CA TRP A 55 28.07 5.00 18.78
C TRP A 55 26.73 5.68 19.09
N ARG A 56 26.75 6.97 19.49
CA ARG A 56 25.54 7.73 19.77
C ARG A 56 24.71 7.96 18.51
N VAL A 57 25.34 8.40 17.41
CA VAL A 57 24.64 8.63 16.14
C VAL A 57 24.19 7.31 15.52
N GLY A 58 25.01 6.25 15.59
CA GLY A 58 24.62 4.90 15.16
C GLY A 58 23.38 4.37 15.91
N GLY A 59 23.28 4.64 17.22
CA GLY A 59 22.07 4.34 17.99
C GLY A 59 20.83 5.10 17.51
N ILE A 60 20.99 6.38 17.13
CA ILE A 60 19.91 7.18 16.53
C ILE A 60 19.51 6.63 15.15
N MET A 61 20.49 6.28 14.31
CA MET A 61 20.23 5.66 13.00
C MET A 61 19.44 4.35 13.15
N ALA A 62 19.79 3.52 14.13
CA ALA A 62 19.06 2.29 14.43
C ALA A 62 17.61 2.58 14.85
N ALA A 63 17.39 3.57 15.73
CA ALA A 63 16.05 3.97 16.15
C ALA A 63 15.21 4.51 14.98
N VAL A 64 15.79 5.36 14.13
CA VAL A 64 15.14 5.90 12.93
C VAL A 64 14.79 4.77 11.95
N SER A 65 15.69 3.82 11.73
CA SER A 65 15.47 2.67 10.85
C SER A 65 14.34 1.76 11.37
N LEU A 66 14.29 1.53 12.68
CA LEU A 66 13.19 0.77 13.30
C LEU A 66 11.84 1.52 13.17
N GLY A 67 11.84 2.84 13.34
CA GLY A 67 10.65 3.68 13.11
C GLY A 67 10.18 3.64 11.65
N GLN A 68 11.12 3.73 10.71
CA GLN A 68 10.86 3.59 9.28
C GLN A 68 10.25 2.22 8.95
N LEU A 69 10.82 1.14 9.51
CA LEU A 69 10.31 -0.23 9.33
C LEU A 69 8.88 -0.35 9.86
N ALA A 70 8.61 0.16 11.06
CA ALA A 70 7.27 0.14 11.65
C ALA A 70 6.24 0.89 10.78
N CYS A 71 6.62 2.07 10.25
CA CYS A 71 5.77 2.82 9.32
C CYS A 71 5.51 2.03 8.04
N SER A 72 6.54 1.38 7.48
CA SER A 72 6.44 0.53 6.29
C SER A 72 5.46 -0.62 6.50
N VAL A 73 5.62 -1.36 7.59
CA VAL A 73 4.75 -2.50 7.92
C VAL A 73 3.33 -2.02 8.14
N GLY A 74 3.14 -0.91 8.85
CA GLY A 74 1.82 -0.30 9.05
C GLY A 74 1.14 0.10 7.74
N ALA A 75 1.89 0.66 6.79
CA ALA A 75 1.39 1.03 5.47
C ALA A 75 0.96 -0.21 4.67
N VAL A 76 1.81 -1.25 4.61
CA VAL A 76 1.52 -2.50 3.87
C VAL A 76 0.34 -3.27 4.48
N VAL A 77 0.28 -3.39 5.81
CA VAL A 77 -0.84 -4.08 6.49
C VAL A 77 -2.15 -3.34 6.26
N THR A 78 -2.14 -2.00 6.32
CA THR A 78 -3.35 -1.21 6.10
C THR A 78 -3.75 -1.23 4.61
N GLY A 79 -2.79 -1.08 3.69
CA GLY A 79 -3.01 -1.14 2.25
C GLY A 79 -3.57 -2.48 1.79
N SER A 80 -2.98 -3.59 2.24
CA SER A 80 -3.46 -4.95 1.93
C SER A 80 -4.88 -5.22 2.43
N ARG A 81 -5.23 -4.72 3.63
CA ARG A 81 -6.60 -4.80 4.16
C ARG A 81 -7.59 -4.03 3.30
N ILE A 82 -7.25 -2.79 2.91
CA ILE A 82 -8.10 -1.96 2.04
C ILE A 82 -8.31 -2.66 0.70
N ALA A 83 -7.24 -3.14 0.06
CA ALA A 83 -7.32 -3.83 -1.23
C ALA A 83 -8.20 -5.09 -1.14
N THR A 84 -8.10 -5.85 -0.06
CA THR A 84 -8.91 -7.05 0.16
C THR A 84 -10.39 -6.72 0.37
N TYR A 85 -10.71 -5.69 1.15
CA TYR A 85 -12.09 -5.26 1.33
C TYR A 85 -12.71 -4.70 0.05
N LEU A 86 -11.94 -3.91 -0.70
CA LEU A 86 -12.35 -3.43 -2.03
C LEU A 86 -12.67 -4.60 -2.96
N ALA A 87 -11.77 -5.59 -3.04
CA ALA A 87 -11.95 -6.77 -3.88
C ALA A 87 -13.20 -7.57 -3.47
N ARG A 88 -13.44 -7.74 -2.16
CA ARG A 88 -14.64 -8.39 -1.64
C ARG A 88 -15.91 -7.68 -2.11
N ASP A 89 -15.97 -6.36 -1.94
CA ASP A 89 -17.16 -5.58 -2.28
C ASP A 89 -17.39 -5.56 -3.81
N MET A 90 -16.33 -5.52 -4.61
CA MET A 90 -16.40 -5.66 -6.07
C MET A 90 -16.91 -7.04 -6.49
N ARG A 91 -16.38 -8.13 -5.92
CA ARG A 91 -16.86 -9.49 -6.22
C ARG A 91 -18.33 -9.66 -5.89
N ALA A 92 -18.77 -9.14 -4.74
CA ALA A 92 -20.17 -9.20 -4.34
C ALA A 92 -21.09 -8.45 -5.33
N GLY A 93 -20.70 -7.24 -5.73
CA GLY A 93 -21.46 -6.45 -6.71
C GLY A 93 -21.51 -7.12 -8.10
N MET A 94 -20.39 -7.66 -8.57
CA MET A 94 -20.33 -8.37 -9.86
C MET A 94 -21.14 -9.66 -9.83
N PHE A 95 -21.03 -10.45 -8.76
CA PHE A 95 -21.79 -11.69 -8.61
C PHE A 95 -23.30 -11.45 -8.53
N GLY A 96 -23.73 -10.39 -7.83
CA GLY A 96 -25.12 -9.96 -7.83
C GLY A 96 -25.61 -9.55 -9.23
N ARG A 97 -24.76 -8.87 -10.01
CA ARG A 97 -25.12 -8.48 -11.38
C ARG A 97 -25.21 -9.67 -12.33
N VAL A 98 -24.27 -10.62 -12.24
CA VAL A 98 -24.28 -11.84 -13.06
C VAL A 98 -25.52 -12.70 -12.80
N GLN A 99 -25.96 -12.81 -11.54
CA GLN A 99 -27.19 -13.52 -11.20
C GLN A 99 -28.46 -12.85 -11.76
N SER A 100 -28.43 -11.54 -12.03
CA SER A 100 -29.56 -10.82 -12.64
C SER A 100 -29.64 -10.96 -14.17
N PHE A 101 -28.68 -11.64 -14.81
CA PHE A 101 -28.66 -11.79 -16.26
C PHE A 101 -29.67 -12.83 -16.75
N SER A 102 -30.29 -12.51 -17.89
CA SER A 102 -31.10 -13.46 -18.64
C SER A 102 -30.24 -14.53 -19.31
N ALA A 103 -30.86 -15.66 -19.71
CA ALA A 103 -30.18 -16.70 -20.48
C ALA A 103 -29.56 -16.17 -21.79
N ARG A 104 -30.15 -15.14 -22.41
CA ARG A 104 -29.60 -14.49 -23.61
C ARG A 104 -28.31 -13.74 -23.28
N GLU A 105 -28.27 -12.99 -22.19
CA GLU A 105 -27.09 -12.23 -21.77
C GLU A 105 -25.96 -13.15 -21.32
N LEU A 106 -26.29 -14.24 -20.60
CA LEU A 106 -25.32 -15.29 -20.23
C LEU A 106 -24.67 -15.92 -21.47
N ASN A 107 -25.45 -16.23 -22.50
CA ASN A 107 -24.93 -16.76 -23.76
C ASN A 107 -24.13 -15.72 -24.56
N HIS A 108 -24.50 -14.43 -24.49
CA HIS A 108 -23.78 -13.36 -25.18
C HIS A 108 -22.38 -13.12 -24.57
N PHE A 109 -22.28 -13.04 -23.24
CA PHE A 109 -20.99 -12.82 -22.57
C PHE A 109 -20.17 -14.11 -22.47
N GLY A 110 -20.83 -15.26 -22.33
CA GLY A 110 -20.20 -16.55 -22.10
C GLY A 110 -19.81 -16.75 -20.63
N ALA A 111 -20.19 -17.90 -20.06
CA ALA A 111 -19.84 -18.24 -18.68
C ALA A 111 -18.32 -18.14 -18.36
N PRO A 112 -17.40 -18.59 -19.24
CA PRO A 112 -15.95 -18.46 -18.98
C PRO A 112 -15.46 -17.01 -18.85
N SER A 113 -16.04 -16.09 -19.64
CA SER A 113 -15.72 -14.66 -19.58
C SER A 113 -16.21 -14.02 -18.28
N LEU A 114 -17.42 -14.38 -17.84
CA LEU A 114 -17.96 -13.89 -16.58
C LEU A 114 -17.19 -14.40 -15.36
N ILE A 115 -16.70 -15.64 -15.42
CA ILE A 115 -15.82 -16.22 -14.39
C ILE A 115 -14.52 -15.41 -14.32
N THR A 116 -13.81 -15.25 -15.44
CA THR A 116 -12.52 -14.52 -15.47
C THR A 116 -12.67 -13.06 -15.03
N ARG A 117 -13.76 -12.39 -15.40
CA ARG A 117 -14.06 -11.02 -14.94
C ARG A 117 -14.32 -10.94 -13.43
N THR A 118 -14.96 -11.95 -12.83
CA THR A 118 -15.29 -11.95 -11.40
C THR A 118 -14.11 -12.39 -10.53
N THR A 119 -13.12 -13.09 -11.11
CA THR A 119 -11.93 -13.58 -10.41
C THR A 119 -10.66 -12.80 -10.77
N ASN A 120 -10.11 -13.04 -11.96
CA ASN A 120 -8.83 -12.49 -12.41
C ASN A 120 -8.85 -10.97 -12.50
N ASP A 121 -9.88 -10.37 -13.12
CA ASP A 121 -9.91 -8.91 -13.27
C ASP A 121 -10.03 -8.22 -11.90
N VAL A 122 -10.84 -8.76 -10.99
CA VAL A 122 -10.94 -8.24 -9.62
C VAL A 122 -9.61 -8.40 -8.87
N GLN A 123 -8.89 -9.50 -9.09
CA GLN A 123 -7.56 -9.69 -8.50
C GLN A 123 -6.54 -8.69 -9.05
N GLN A 124 -6.56 -8.39 -10.36
CA GLN A 124 -5.69 -7.35 -10.93
C GLN A 124 -5.99 -5.97 -10.34
N VAL A 125 -7.27 -5.64 -10.14
CA VAL A 125 -7.67 -4.40 -9.45
C VAL A 125 -7.21 -4.41 -7.99
N GLN A 126 -7.34 -5.54 -7.29
CA GLN A 126 -6.85 -5.69 -5.92
C GLN A 126 -5.35 -5.39 -5.84
N MET A 127 -4.56 -5.98 -6.74
CA MET A 127 -3.11 -5.75 -6.82
C MET A 127 -2.77 -4.28 -7.12
N LEU A 128 -3.56 -3.60 -7.95
CA LEU A 128 -3.35 -2.19 -8.29
C LEU A 128 -3.61 -1.25 -7.10
N VAL A 129 -4.53 -1.62 -6.20
CA VAL A 129 -4.85 -0.83 -5.00
C VAL A 129 -3.98 -1.20 -3.81
N GLN A 130 -3.39 -2.40 -3.84
CA GLN A 130 -2.42 -2.81 -2.85
C GLN A 130 -1.18 -1.93 -2.97
N VAL A 131 -0.88 -1.21 -1.89
CA VAL A 131 0.32 -0.37 -1.72
C VAL A 131 1.50 -1.23 -1.30
#